data_AF-A0A2M9P8R5-F1
#
_entry.id   AF-A0A2M9P8R5-F1
#
_cell.length_a   1.000
_cell.length_b   1.000
_cell.length_c   1.000
_cell.angle_alpha   90.00
_cell.angle_beta   90.00
_cell.angle_gamma   90.00
#
_symmetry.space_group_name_H-M   'P 1'
#
loop_
_entity.id
_entity.type
_entity.pdbx_description
1 polymer ?
#
loop_
_entity_poly.entity_id
_entity_poly.type
_entity_poly.pdbx_seq_one_letter_code
_entity_poly.pdbx_strand_id
1 'polypeptide(L)'
;MSQGFAGGLALAVIISAANAAVATLTTYFARNLNHRAWLWKAVGLLAFLIGAGVCLGFNLGVAHLRDALEQGRTFEVALAESWATLWAEPLALDSFLSAVLMLLGVLAAIIVGLKTYHTIDPYPGYPAVYDAVIRAREDYASHLADAIGMLEDYRDVAIGSLRDANQDMRLWIREAVDALFGQSSLRSELDRFLEHADAKTNVLLAIYRDANRAARDGSVRAPAHFDQAYAFPALMLPRPAEESREEA
;
A
#
# COMPACT_ATOMS: atom_id res chain seq x y z
N MET A 1 22.46 58.23 -26.20
CA MET A 1 21.92 57.19 -27.11
C MET A 1 21.48 55.91 -26.38
N SER A 2 22.02 55.53 -25.21
CA SER A 2 21.63 54.32 -24.46
C SER A 2 20.31 54.44 -23.67
N GLN A 3 19.97 55.61 -23.13
CA GLN A 3 18.75 55.80 -22.30
C GLN A 3 17.44 55.65 -23.09
N GLY A 4 17.39 56.05 -24.37
CA GLY A 4 16.19 55.93 -25.21
C GLY A 4 15.87 54.48 -25.61
N PHE A 5 16.89 53.68 -25.91
CA PHE A 5 16.73 52.27 -26.27
C PHE A 5 16.30 51.42 -25.06
N ALA A 6 16.89 51.67 -23.89
CA ALA A 6 16.53 51.00 -22.65
C ALA A 6 15.07 51.28 -22.24
N GLY A 7 14.63 52.54 -22.38
CA GLY A 7 13.23 52.93 -22.11
C GLY A 7 12.24 52.27 -23.06
N GLY A 8 12.55 52.23 -24.38
CA GLY A 8 11.69 51.57 -25.38
C GLY A 8 11.57 50.06 -25.17
N LEU A 9 12.67 49.38 -24.83
CA LEU A 9 12.67 47.95 -24.54
C LEU A 9 11.83 47.64 -23.29
N ALA A 10 12.00 48.40 -22.21
CA ALA A 10 11.22 48.23 -20.99
C ALA A 10 9.71 48.38 -21.25
N LEU A 11 9.33 49.38 -22.04
CA LEU A 11 7.94 49.61 -22.42
C LEU A 11 7.36 48.47 -23.26
N ALA A 12 8.12 47.95 -24.24
CA ALA A 12 7.70 46.81 -25.05
C ALA A 12 7.46 45.55 -24.20
N VAL A 13 8.30 45.30 -23.20
CA VAL A 13 8.13 44.18 -22.26
C VAL A 13 6.85 44.35 -21.44
N ILE A 14 6.59 45.54 -20.90
CA ILE A 14 5.37 45.83 -20.13
C ILE A 14 4.13 45.62 -20.99
N ILE A 15 4.13 46.14 -22.22
CA ILE A 15 3.01 45.99 -23.15
C ILE A 15 2.78 44.52 -23.49
N SER A 16 3.84 43.78 -23.80
CA SER A 16 3.74 42.35 -24.12
C SER A 16 3.20 41.54 -22.93
N ALA A 17 3.68 41.82 -21.72
CA ALA A 17 3.20 41.17 -20.49
C ALA A 17 1.72 41.48 -20.22
N ALA A 18 1.30 42.74 -20.37
CA ALA A 18 -0.11 43.13 -20.23
C ALA A 18 -1.01 42.45 -21.26
N ASN A 19 -0.57 42.42 -22.53
CA ASN A 19 -1.30 41.76 -23.61
C ASN A 19 -1.45 40.25 -23.36
N ALA A 20 -0.37 39.59 -22.89
CA ALA A 20 -0.40 38.19 -22.53
C ALA A 20 -1.31 37.91 -21.31
N ALA A 21 -1.31 38.81 -20.32
CA ALA A 21 -2.18 38.70 -19.14
C ALA A 21 -3.66 38.82 -19.53
N VAL A 22 -4.03 39.80 -20.35
CA VAL A 22 -5.40 39.96 -20.87
C VAL A 22 -5.83 38.73 -21.67
N ALA A 23 -4.98 38.25 -22.58
CA ALA A 23 -5.26 37.04 -23.36
C ALA A 23 -5.47 35.81 -22.47
N THR A 24 -4.59 35.61 -21.49
CA THR A 24 -4.66 34.48 -20.56
C THR A 24 -5.93 34.54 -19.70
N LEU A 25 -6.25 35.70 -19.15
CA LEU A 25 -7.45 35.89 -18.32
C LEU A 25 -8.73 35.70 -19.15
N THR A 26 -8.76 36.25 -20.36
CA THR A 26 -9.87 36.09 -21.30
C THR A 26 -10.11 34.61 -21.58
N THR A 27 -9.07 33.87 -21.97
CA THR A 27 -9.18 32.43 -22.22
C THR A 27 -9.61 31.65 -20.99
N TYR A 28 -9.07 31.98 -19.81
CA TYR A 28 -9.40 31.31 -18.56
C TYR A 28 -10.90 31.34 -18.24
N PHE A 29 -11.56 32.47 -18.49
CA PHE A 29 -13.01 32.60 -18.32
C PHE A 29 -13.80 32.14 -19.54
N ALA A 30 -13.29 32.34 -20.75
CA ALA A 30 -13.93 31.93 -22.00
C ALA A 30 -14.07 30.41 -22.11
N ARG A 31 -13.24 29.60 -21.43
CA ARG A 31 -13.42 28.13 -21.39
C ARG A 31 -14.80 27.70 -20.89
N ASN A 32 -15.52 28.54 -20.15
CA ASN A 32 -16.89 28.27 -19.72
C ASN A 32 -17.87 28.13 -20.92
N LEU A 33 -17.47 28.50 -22.14
CA LEU A 33 -18.18 28.17 -23.38
C LEU A 33 -18.39 26.66 -23.57
N ASN A 34 -17.47 25.84 -23.04
CA ASN A 34 -17.53 24.38 -23.08
C ASN A 34 -18.43 23.78 -21.98
N HIS A 35 -18.90 24.60 -21.04
CA HIS A 35 -19.71 24.11 -19.92
C HIS A 35 -21.06 23.56 -20.39
N ARG A 36 -21.58 22.50 -19.75
CA ARG A 36 -22.88 21.89 -20.14
C ARG A 36 -24.06 22.84 -19.97
N ALA A 37 -24.18 23.49 -18.80
CA ALA A 37 -25.24 24.43 -18.49
C ALA A 37 -25.13 25.75 -19.28
N TRP A 38 -26.27 26.21 -19.81
CA TRP A 38 -26.36 27.39 -20.67
C TRP A 38 -25.92 28.70 -19.99
N LEU A 39 -26.18 28.84 -18.69
CA LEU A 39 -25.80 30.03 -17.92
C LEU A 39 -24.29 30.24 -17.95
N TRP A 40 -23.52 29.17 -17.72
CA TRP A 40 -22.05 29.21 -17.77
C TRP A 40 -21.53 29.44 -19.18
N LYS A 41 -22.21 28.94 -20.21
CA LYS A 41 -21.88 29.30 -21.60
C LYS A 41 -22.06 30.79 -21.86
N ALA A 42 -23.14 31.39 -21.36
CA ALA A 42 -23.37 32.83 -21.48
C ALA A 42 -22.29 33.65 -20.76
N VAL A 43 -21.88 33.22 -19.56
CA VAL A 43 -20.74 33.84 -18.83
C VAL A 43 -19.44 33.71 -19.62
N GLY A 44 -19.15 32.53 -20.19
CA GLY A 44 -17.97 32.32 -21.03
C GLY A 44 -17.97 33.19 -22.28
N LEU A 45 -19.12 33.30 -22.96
CA LEU A 45 -19.30 34.16 -24.13
C LEU A 45 -19.11 35.63 -23.78
N LEU A 46 -19.72 36.09 -22.67
CA LEU A 46 -19.58 37.46 -22.21
C LEU A 46 -18.12 37.78 -21.87
N ALA A 47 -17.43 36.88 -21.16
CA ALA A 47 -16.01 37.03 -20.86
C ALA A 47 -15.13 37.08 -22.11
N PHE A 48 -15.43 36.25 -23.12
CA PHE A 48 -14.75 36.27 -24.41
C PHE A 48 -14.96 37.61 -25.14
N LEU A 49 -16.19 38.11 -25.21
CA LEU A 49 -16.51 39.38 -25.88
C LEU A 49 -15.85 40.57 -25.18
N ILE A 50 -15.94 40.63 -23.85
CA ILE A 50 -15.29 41.67 -23.06
C ILE A 50 -13.77 41.60 -23.25
N GLY A 51 -13.18 40.41 -23.11
CA GLY A 51 -11.74 40.23 -23.23
C GLY A 51 -11.20 40.53 -24.63
N ALA A 52 -11.92 40.14 -25.68
CA ALA A 52 -11.60 40.50 -27.05
C ALA A 52 -11.67 42.03 -27.26
N GLY A 53 -12.69 42.69 -26.70
CA GLY A 53 -12.81 44.14 -26.72
C GLY A 53 -11.66 44.84 -26.00
N VAL A 54 -11.30 44.38 -24.79
CA VAL A 54 -10.16 44.91 -24.03
C VAL A 54 -8.85 44.68 -24.77
N CYS A 55 -8.65 43.51 -25.38
CA CYS A 55 -7.46 43.19 -26.16
C CYS A 55 -7.34 44.11 -27.39
N LEU A 56 -8.42 44.30 -28.15
CA LEU A 56 -8.44 45.20 -29.30
C LEU A 56 -8.20 46.65 -28.88
N GLY A 57 -8.92 47.13 -27.86
CA GLY A 57 -8.76 48.48 -27.34
C GLY A 57 -7.36 48.75 -26.80
N PHE A 58 -6.75 47.78 -26.11
CA PHE A 58 -5.36 47.88 -25.65
C PHE A 58 -4.37 48.01 -26.81
N ASN A 59 -4.49 47.16 -27.84
CA ASN A 59 -3.58 47.20 -28.99
C ASN A 59 -3.78 48.46 -29.86
N LEU A 60 -5.02 48.97 -29.96
CA LEU A 60 -5.30 50.26 -30.57
C LEU A 60 -4.69 51.41 -29.76
N GLY A 61 -4.85 51.41 -28.43
CA GLY A 61 -4.25 52.43 -27.56
C GLY A 61 -2.72 52.46 -27.65
N VAL A 62 -2.09 51.30 -27.78
CA VAL A 62 -0.64 51.20 -28.02
C VAL A 62 -0.25 51.78 -29.39
N ALA A 63 -1.06 51.56 -30.43
CA ALA A 63 -0.83 52.13 -31.75
C ALA A 63 -0.97 53.67 -31.74
N HIS A 64 -2.00 54.21 -31.08
CA HIS A 64 -2.18 55.66 -30.88
C HIS A 64 -1.04 56.28 -30.06
N LEU A 65 -0.57 55.58 -29.01
CA LEU A 65 0.59 56.02 -28.23
C LEU A 65 1.84 56.13 -29.10
N ARG A 66 2.03 55.16 -30.00
CA ARG A 66 3.15 55.18 -30.94
C ARG A 66 3.05 56.37 -31.89
N ASP A 67 1.88 56.61 -32.49
CA ASP A 67 1.68 57.75 -33.40
C ASP A 67 1.99 59.09 -32.72
N ALA A 68 1.49 59.29 -31.50
CA ALA A 68 1.77 60.50 -30.73
C ALA A 68 3.27 60.66 -30.39
N LEU A 69 3.97 59.57 -30.10
CA LEU A 69 5.43 59.57 -29.89
C LEU A 69 6.21 59.87 -31.19
N GLU A 70 5.76 59.36 -32.34
CA GLU A 70 6.35 59.66 -33.65
C GLU A 70 6.19 61.15 -34.02
N GLN A 71 5.11 61.79 -33.57
CA GLN A 71 4.87 63.24 -33.71
C GLN A 71 5.73 64.12 -32.76
N GLY A 72 6.63 63.52 -31.98
CA GLY A 72 7.55 64.24 -31.09
C GLY A 72 6.95 64.67 -29.76
N ARG A 73 5.78 64.13 -29.37
CA ARG A 73 5.19 64.38 -28.05
C ARG A 73 6.03 63.72 -26.95
N THR A 74 6.02 64.31 -25.76
CA THR A 74 6.58 63.66 -24.56
C THR A 74 5.72 62.46 -24.17
N PHE A 75 6.31 61.48 -23.49
CA PHE A 75 5.62 60.25 -23.13
C PHE A 75 4.32 60.46 -22.34
N GLU A 76 4.32 61.37 -21.37
CA GLU A 76 3.13 61.67 -20.56
C GLU A 76 2.01 62.28 -21.40
N VAL A 77 2.34 63.20 -22.30
CA VAL A 77 1.37 63.82 -23.21
C VAL A 77 0.86 62.80 -24.23
N ALA A 78 1.75 61.98 -24.78
CA ALA A 78 1.42 60.93 -25.74
C ALA A 78 0.47 59.87 -25.14
N LEU A 79 0.64 59.51 -23.87
CA LEU A 79 -0.27 58.61 -23.14
C LEU A 79 -1.66 59.22 -22.93
N ALA A 80 -1.72 60.50 -22.55
CA ALA A 80 -3.00 61.18 -22.32
C ALA A 80 -3.77 61.38 -23.65
N GLU A 81 -3.06 61.79 -24.70
CA GLU A 81 -3.62 61.94 -26.05
C GLU A 81 -4.06 60.59 -26.61
N SER A 82 -3.27 59.52 -26.49
CA SER A 82 -3.66 58.20 -27.01
C SER A 82 -4.93 57.65 -26.38
N TRP A 83 -5.12 57.89 -25.07
CA TRP A 83 -6.35 57.52 -24.38
C TRP A 83 -7.56 58.32 -24.88
N ALA A 84 -7.41 59.62 -25.10
CA ALA A 84 -8.48 60.46 -25.63
C ALA A 84 -8.83 60.08 -27.09
N THR A 85 -7.82 59.88 -27.94
CA THR A 85 -8.01 59.49 -29.35
C THR A 85 -8.63 58.11 -29.47
N LEU A 86 -8.29 57.16 -28.60
CA LEU A 86 -8.91 55.83 -28.59
C LEU A 86 -10.45 55.88 -28.43
N TRP A 87 -10.97 56.86 -27.69
CA TRP A 87 -12.41 57.04 -27.51
C TRP A 87 -13.06 57.88 -28.61
N ALA A 88 -12.37 58.91 -29.10
CA ALA A 88 -12.90 59.81 -30.12
C ALA A 88 -12.85 59.18 -31.52
N GLU A 89 -11.70 58.60 -31.89
CA GLU A 89 -11.39 58.10 -33.23
C GLU A 89 -10.59 56.77 -33.13
N PRO A 90 -11.21 55.67 -32.66
CA PRO A 90 -10.51 54.44 -32.32
C PRO A 90 -9.71 53.82 -33.47
N LEU A 91 -10.18 53.99 -34.71
CA LEU A 91 -9.59 53.37 -35.90
C LEU A 91 -8.73 54.33 -36.72
N ALA A 92 -8.61 55.60 -36.32
CA ALA A 92 -7.76 56.58 -37.01
C ALA A 92 -6.30 56.34 -36.65
N LEU A 93 -5.54 55.70 -37.53
CA LEU A 93 -4.11 55.48 -37.36
C LEU A 93 -3.35 56.34 -38.37
N ASP A 94 -2.41 57.14 -37.90
CA ASP A 94 -1.65 58.09 -38.73
C ASP A 94 -0.50 57.39 -39.46
N SER A 95 0.05 56.31 -38.88
CA SER A 95 1.20 55.58 -39.40
C SER A 95 0.86 54.14 -39.79
N PHE A 96 1.31 53.71 -40.97
CA PHE A 96 1.22 52.31 -41.40
C PHE A 96 1.92 51.36 -40.41
N LEU A 97 3.04 51.79 -39.82
CA LEU A 97 3.76 50.97 -38.85
C LEU A 97 2.98 50.80 -37.53
N SER A 98 2.14 51.76 -37.16
CA SER A 98 1.25 51.66 -35.99
C SER A 98 0.12 50.66 -36.24
N ALA A 99 -0.43 50.61 -37.45
CA ALA A 99 -1.37 49.57 -37.85
C ALA A 99 -0.73 48.17 -37.81
N VAL A 100 0.50 48.02 -38.31
CA VAL A 100 1.25 46.74 -38.22
C VAL A 100 1.49 46.35 -36.75
N LEU A 101 1.85 47.31 -35.89
CA LEU A 101 2.11 47.05 -34.48
C LEU A 101 0.84 46.58 -33.74
N MET A 102 -0.31 47.20 -34.02
CA MET A 102 -1.60 46.74 -33.52
C MET A 102 -1.91 45.30 -33.97
N LEU A 103 -1.74 44.99 -35.26
CA LEU A 103 -1.98 43.65 -35.80
C LEU A 103 -1.07 42.59 -35.15
N LEU A 104 0.21 42.89 -34.99
CA LEU A 104 1.16 42.00 -34.33
C LEU A 104 0.80 41.75 -32.87
N GLY A 105 0.34 42.78 -32.16
CA GLY A 105 -0.10 42.64 -30.78
C GLY A 105 -1.37 41.79 -30.65
N VAL A 106 -2.36 41.96 -31.53
CA VAL A 106 -3.54 41.09 -31.58
C VAL A 106 -3.16 39.64 -31.91
N LEU A 107 -2.27 39.43 -32.88
CA LEU A 107 -1.78 38.08 -33.21
C LEU A 107 -1.05 37.43 -32.04
N ALA A 108 -0.21 38.19 -31.32
CA ALA A 108 0.46 37.70 -30.12
C ALA A 108 -0.55 37.30 -29.03
N ALA A 109 -1.60 38.10 -28.83
CA ALA A 109 -2.68 37.77 -27.89
C ALA A 109 -3.41 36.49 -28.28
N ILE A 110 -3.70 36.28 -29.58
CA ILE A 110 -4.32 35.05 -30.08
C ILE A 110 -3.42 33.84 -29.81
N ILE A 111 -2.11 33.94 -30.09
CA ILE A 111 -1.15 32.85 -29.84
C ILE A 111 -1.09 32.50 -28.34
N VAL A 112 -1.01 33.51 -27.47
CA VAL A 112 -1.04 33.30 -26.01
C VAL A 112 -2.37 32.68 -25.59
N GLY A 113 -3.49 33.18 -26.13
CA GLY A 113 -4.82 32.66 -25.85
C GLY A 113 -4.97 31.19 -26.22
N LEU A 114 -4.52 30.79 -27.41
CA LEU A 114 -4.50 29.39 -27.85
C LEU A 114 -3.62 28.51 -26.98
N LYS A 115 -2.42 28.98 -26.64
CA LYS A 115 -1.50 28.26 -25.76
C LYS A 115 -2.13 28.03 -24.39
N THR A 116 -2.72 29.06 -23.80
CA THR A 116 -3.43 28.98 -22.51
C THR A 116 -4.61 28.00 -22.59
N TYR A 117 -5.37 28.03 -23.69
CA TYR A 117 -6.51 27.13 -23.90
C TYR A 117 -6.09 25.65 -23.94
N HIS A 118 -4.95 25.34 -24.55
CA HIS A 118 -4.43 23.97 -24.61
C HIS A 118 -3.67 23.53 -23.36
N THR A 119 -3.18 24.46 -22.55
CA THR A 119 -2.45 24.15 -21.32
C THR A 119 -3.40 23.84 -20.17
N ILE A 120 -4.57 24.49 -20.15
CA ILE A 120 -5.59 24.31 -19.13
C ILE A 120 -6.66 23.36 -19.66
N ASP A 121 -7.26 22.57 -18.79
CA ASP A 121 -8.38 21.71 -19.17
C ASP A 121 -9.52 22.55 -19.82
N PRO A 122 -9.97 22.20 -21.05
CA PRO A 122 -11.06 22.88 -21.73
C PRO A 122 -12.36 22.91 -20.93
N TYR A 123 -12.62 21.91 -20.08
CA TYR A 123 -13.81 21.86 -19.26
C TYR A 123 -13.52 22.35 -17.83
N PRO A 124 -14.15 23.45 -17.38
CA PRO A 124 -13.94 23.96 -16.03
C PRO A 124 -14.36 22.94 -14.96
N GLY A 125 -13.48 22.67 -14.00
CA GLY A 125 -13.74 21.78 -12.86
C GLY A 125 -13.41 20.30 -13.09
N TYR A 126 -13.09 19.88 -14.33
CA TYR A 126 -12.67 18.50 -14.61
C TYR A 126 -11.40 18.07 -13.87
N PRO A 127 -10.36 18.92 -13.68
CA PRO A 127 -9.14 18.52 -12.97
C PRO A 127 -9.40 17.98 -11.55
N ALA A 128 -10.32 18.59 -10.80
CA ALA A 128 -10.64 18.14 -9.45
C ALA A 128 -11.29 16.75 -9.44
N VAL A 129 -12.14 16.46 -10.44
CA VAL A 129 -12.76 15.14 -10.60
C VAL A 129 -11.72 14.11 -11.03
N TYR A 130 -10.84 14.48 -11.97
CA TYR A 130 -9.74 13.63 -12.39
C TYR A 130 -8.83 13.25 -11.21
N ASP A 131 -8.39 14.24 -10.43
CA ASP A 131 -7.55 14.02 -9.25
C ASP A 131 -8.25 13.13 -8.21
N ALA A 132 -9.56 13.32 -7.98
CA ALA A 132 -10.34 12.49 -7.08
C ALA A 132 -10.40 11.02 -7.55
N VAL A 133 -10.53 10.79 -8.86
CA VAL A 133 -10.52 9.43 -9.44
C VAL A 133 -9.15 8.78 -9.31
N ILE A 134 -8.07 9.53 -9.55
CA ILE A 134 -6.70 9.01 -9.37
C ILE A 134 -6.47 8.61 -7.92
N ARG A 135 -6.79 9.48 -6.96
CA ARG A 135 -6.66 9.16 -5.52
C ARG A 135 -7.49 7.95 -5.12
N ALA A 136 -8.74 7.87 -5.55
CA ALA A 136 -9.59 6.71 -5.23
C ALA A 136 -9.02 5.39 -5.77
N ARG A 137 -8.32 5.41 -6.91
CA ARG A 137 -7.64 4.24 -7.47
C ARG A 137 -6.40 3.86 -6.67
N GLU A 138 -5.62 4.85 -6.26
CA GLU A 138 -4.44 4.65 -5.40
C GLU A 138 -4.85 4.08 -4.04
N ASP A 139 -5.87 4.65 -3.40
CA ASP A 139 -6.43 4.17 -2.14
C ASP A 139 -6.95 2.74 -2.27
N TYR A 140 -7.69 2.43 -3.34
CA TYR A 140 -8.16 1.07 -3.61
C TYR A 140 -7.00 0.09 -3.76
N ALA A 141 -5.97 0.45 -4.52
CA ALA A 141 -4.80 -0.40 -4.73
C ALA A 141 -4.05 -0.65 -3.42
N SER A 142 -3.90 0.38 -2.57
CA SER A 142 -3.30 0.26 -1.24
C SER A 142 -4.09 -0.69 -0.35
N HIS A 143 -5.41 -0.47 -0.21
CA HIS A 143 -6.26 -1.31 0.62
C HIS A 143 -6.29 -2.77 0.15
N LEU A 144 -6.26 -3.00 -1.17
CA LEU A 144 -6.18 -4.35 -1.71
C LEU A 144 -4.85 -5.02 -1.35
N ALA A 145 -3.73 -4.30 -1.47
CA ALA A 145 -2.41 -4.82 -1.09
C ALA A 145 -2.36 -5.15 0.41
N ASP A 146 -2.89 -4.27 1.26
CA ASP A 146 -2.96 -4.49 2.71
C ASP A 146 -3.84 -5.70 3.06
N ALA A 147 -4.99 -5.86 2.39
CA ALA A 147 -5.87 -7.00 2.60
C ALA A 147 -5.23 -8.33 2.19
N ILE A 148 -4.48 -8.34 1.08
CA ILE A 148 -3.71 -9.52 0.66
C ILE A 148 -2.63 -9.83 1.70
N GLY A 149 -1.85 -8.84 2.13
CA GLY A 149 -0.81 -9.03 3.14
C GLY A 149 -1.36 -9.60 4.45
N MET A 150 -2.47 -9.04 4.95
CA MET A 150 -3.15 -9.58 6.13
C MET A 150 -3.59 -11.04 5.94
N LEU A 151 -4.13 -11.40 4.78
CA LEU A 151 -4.56 -12.77 4.52
C LEU A 151 -3.38 -13.75 4.45
N GLU A 152 -2.25 -13.32 3.88
CA GLU A 152 -1.01 -14.09 3.86
C GLU A 152 -0.47 -14.33 5.27
N ASP A 153 -0.48 -13.31 6.13
CA ASP A 153 -0.08 -13.43 7.54
C ASP A 153 -0.97 -14.43 8.28
N TYR A 154 -2.30 -14.34 8.14
CA TYR A 154 -3.22 -15.31 8.77
C TYR A 154 -3.00 -16.74 8.27
N ARG A 155 -2.77 -16.90 6.96
CA ARG A 155 -2.47 -18.21 6.36
C ARG A 155 -1.19 -18.78 6.96
N ASP A 156 -0.14 -17.99 7.07
CA ASP A 156 1.17 -18.46 7.51
C ASP A 156 1.14 -18.83 9.00
N VAL A 157 0.43 -18.06 9.83
CA VAL A 157 0.15 -18.41 11.24
C VAL A 157 -0.63 -19.72 11.35
N ALA A 158 -1.69 -19.90 10.56
CA ALA A 158 -2.50 -21.12 10.59
C ALA A 158 -1.69 -22.35 10.14
N ILE A 159 -0.87 -22.22 9.09
CA ILE A 159 0.04 -23.29 8.64
C ILE A 159 1.07 -23.63 9.72
N GLY A 160 1.64 -22.62 10.38
CA GLY A 160 2.57 -22.81 11.50
C GLY A 160 1.92 -23.61 12.63
N SER A 161 0.77 -23.14 13.12
CA SER A 161 0.02 -23.81 14.20
C SER A 161 -0.34 -25.25 13.86
N LEU A 162 -0.76 -25.53 12.62
CA LEU A 162 -1.08 -26.89 12.19
C LEU A 162 0.16 -27.80 12.14
N ARG A 163 1.31 -27.25 11.72
CA ARG A 163 2.58 -28.00 11.72
C ARG A 163 3.03 -28.33 13.13
N ASP A 164 2.96 -27.37 14.05
CA ASP A 164 3.33 -27.54 15.45
C ASP A 164 2.44 -28.62 16.09
N ALA A 165 1.11 -28.52 15.92
CA ALA A 165 0.17 -29.53 16.41
C ALA A 165 0.45 -30.93 15.83
N ASN A 166 0.85 -31.03 14.55
CA ASN A 166 1.21 -32.32 13.95
C ASN A 166 2.50 -32.90 14.54
N GLN A 167 3.49 -32.06 14.83
CA GLN A 167 4.74 -32.47 15.46
C GLN A 167 4.50 -32.97 16.89
N ASP A 168 3.69 -32.25 17.67
CA ASP A 168 3.29 -32.63 19.02
C ASP A 168 2.54 -33.96 19.03
N MET A 169 1.58 -34.14 18.12
CA MET A 169 0.84 -35.40 18.00
C MET A 169 1.76 -36.59 17.67
N ARG A 170 2.77 -36.39 16.80
CA ARG A 170 3.75 -37.43 16.49
C ARG A 170 4.65 -37.76 17.68
N LEU A 171 5.02 -36.78 18.48
CA LEU A 171 5.78 -37.00 19.70
C LEU A 171 4.95 -37.79 20.70
N TRP A 172 3.71 -37.37 20.94
CA TRP A 172 2.79 -38.04 21.84
C TRP A 172 2.50 -39.49 21.43
N ILE A 173 2.29 -39.76 20.13
CA ILE A 173 2.13 -41.13 19.62
C ILE A 173 3.38 -41.98 19.91
N ARG A 174 4.59 -41.44 19.68
CA ARG A 174 5.83 -42.18 19.98
C ARG A 174 5.95 -42.49 21.47
N GLU A 175 5.71 -41.50 22.33
CA GLU A 175 5.76 -41.69 23.79
C GLU A 175 4.72 -42.72 24.27
N ALA A 176 3.50 -42.69 23.72
CA ALA A 176 2.47 -43.68 24.03
C ALA A 176 2.88 -45.10 23.59
N VAL A 177 3.48 -45.22 22.40
CA VAL A 177 4.00 -46.49 21.88
C VAL A 177 5.16 -47.00 22.75
N ASP A 178 6.11 -46.15 23.09
CA ASP A 178 7.26 -46.49 23.94
C ASP A 178 6.82 -46.90 25.35
N ALA A 179 5.82 -46.22 25.92
CA ALA A 179 5.24 -46.57 27.22
C ALA A 179 4.57 -47.96 27.18
N LEU A 180 3.82 -48.26 26.12
CA LEU A 180 3.16 -49.55 25.95
C LEU A 180 4.19 -50.70 25.81
N PHE A 181 5.22 -50.51 24.97
CA PHE A 181 6.28 -51.51 24.82
C PHE A 181 7.15 -51.63 26.08
N GLY A 182 7.43 -50.53 26.76
CA GLY A 182 8.14 -50.50 28.03
C GLY A 182 7.43 -51.35 29.10
N GLN A 183 6.10 -51.28 29.17
CA GLN A 183 5.31 -52.14 30.06
C GLN A 183 5.51 -53.64 29.75
N SER A 184 5.51 -54.01 28.47
CA SER A 184 5.72 -55.41 28.05
C SER A 184 7.12 -55.92 28.40
N SER A 185 8.15 -55.09 28.23
CA SER A 185 9.54 -55.40 28.59
C SER A 185 9.71 -55.56 30.09
N LEU A 186 9.20 -54.60 30.89
CA LEU A 186 9.23 -54.65 32.35
C LEU A 186 8.55 -55.91 32.90
N ARG A 187 7.45 -56.33 32.28
CA ARG A 187 6.77 -57.58 32.66
C ARG A 187 7.64 -58.79 32.36
N SER A 188 8.25 -58.87 31.18
CA SER A 188 9.15 -59.98 30.85
C SER A 188 10.37 -60.03 31.77
N GLU A 189 10.91 -58.89 32.19
CA GLU A 189 12.02 -58.82 33.14
C GLU A 189 11.59 -59.28 34.54
N LEU A 190 10.39 -58.88 34.99
CA LEU A 190 9.83 -59.33 36.25
C LEU A 190 9.63 -60.84 36.28
N ASP A 191 9.03 -61.42 35.22
CA ASP A 191 8.79 -62.86 35.12
C ASP A 191 10.12 -63.64 35.24
N ARG A 192 11.17 -63.22 34.53
CA ARG A 192 12.52 -63.81 34.62
C ARG A 192 13.14 -63.65 36.01
N PHE A 193 12.94 -62.50 36.65
CA PHE A 193 13.47 -62.25 37.99
C PHE A 193 12.82 -63.19 39.03
N LEU A 194 11.50 -63.40 38.94
CA LEU A 194 10.77 -64.31 39.83
C LEU A 194 11.22 -65.77 39.64
N GLU A 195 11.36 -66.23 38.40
CA GLU A 195 11.91 -67.57 38.10
C GLU A 195 13.32 -67.76 38.69
N HIS A 196 14.17 -66.74 38.58
CA HIS A 196 15.52 -66.79 39.13
C HIS A 196 15.53 -66.79 40.66
N ALA A 197 14.60 -66.07 41.29
CA ALA A 197 14.44 -66.05 42.74
C ALA A 197 14.00 -67.42 43.27
N ASP A 198 13.07 -68.09 42.58
CA ASP A 198 12.65 -69.47 42.89
C ASP A 198 13.82 -70.45 42.77
N ALA A 199 14.55 -70.40 41.66
CA ALA A 199 15.69 -71.28 41.43
C ALA A 199 16.78 -71.09 42.51
N LYS A 200 17.16 -69.84 42.80
CA LYS A 200 18.16 -69.53 43.84
C LYS A 200 17.71 -69.93 45.23
N THR A 201 16.44 -69.72 45.56
CA THR A 201 15.89 -70.12 46.86
C THR A 201 15.93 -71.63 47.02
N ASN A 202 15.57 -72.39 45.99
CA ASN A 202 15.67 -73.84 46.01
C ASN A 202 17.12 -74.33 46.16
N VAL A 203 18.09 -73.66 45.52
CA VAL A 203 19.51 -73.98 45.72
C VAL A 203 19.94 -73.71 47.16
N LEU A 204 19.61 -72.56 47.73
CA LEU A 204 19.93 -72.23 49.12
C LEU A 204 19.25 -73.19 50.11
N LEU A 205 17.98 -73.53 49.88
CA LEU A 205 17.25 -74.52 50.66
C LEU A 205 17.88 -75.91 50.52
N ALA A 206 18.31 -76.32 49.34
CA ALA A 206 19.01 -77.60 49.14
C ALA A 206 20.30 -77.65 49.95
N ILE A 207 21.14 -76.60 49.87
CA ILE A 207 22.38 -76.49 50.66
C ILE A 207 22.07 -76.61 52.17
N TYR A 208 21.07 -75.88 52.66
CA TYR A 208 20.66 -75.96 54.06
C TYR A 208 20.14 -77.36 54.43
N ARG A 209 19.26 -77.94 53.60
CA ARG A 209 18.63 -79.24 53.83
C ARG A 209 19.68 -80.36 53.84
N ASP A 210 20.66 -80.32 52.95
CA ASP A 210 21.74 -81.29 52.87
C ASP A 210 22.69 -81.17 54.08
N ALA A 211 23.11 -79.95 54.43
CA ALA A 211 23.91 -79.71 55.63
C ALA A 211 23.17 -80.15 56.91
N ASN A 212 21.87 -79.90 56.97
CA ASN A 212 21.02 -80.29 58.10
C ASN A 212 20.83 -81.82 58.18
N ARG A 213 20.64 -82.51 57.04
CA ARG A 213 20.60 -83.98 56.98
C ARG A 213 21.93 -84.58 57.43
N ALA A 214 23.07 -83.99 57.04
CA ALA A 214 24.40 -84.45 57.41
C ALA A 214 24.72 -84.28 58.91
N ALA A 215 24.18 -83.23 59.56
CA ALA A 215 24.42 -82.95 60.97
C ALA A 215 23.48 -83.69 61.94
N ARG A 216 22.49 -84.44 61.44
CA ARG A 216 21.52 -85.17 62.26
C ARG A 216 22.00 -86.59 62.55
N ASP A 217 22.02 -86.95 63.83
CA ASP A 217 22.24 -88.34 64.25
C ASP A 217 21.14 -89.24 63.68
N GLY A 218 21.54 -90.39 63.13
CA GLY A 218 20.74 -91.26 62.25
C GLY A 218 19.43 -91.82 62.82
N SER A 219 19.07 -91.47 64.06
CA SER A 219 17.81 -91.81 64.73
C SER A 219 16.71 -90.75 64.59
N VAL A 220 16.98 -89.54 64.08
CA VAL A 220 15.98 -88.49 63.89
C VAL A 220 15.77 -88.19 62.39
N ARG A 221 14.60 -88.58 61.85
CA ARG A 221 14.26 -88.38 60.43
C ARG A 221 14.10 -86.89 60.10
N ALA A 222 14.62 -86.47 58.94
CA ALA A 222 14.42 -85.11 58.43
C ALA A 222 12.92 -84.80 58.17
N PRO A 223 12.49 -83.54 58.31
CA PRO A 223 11.11 -83.14 58.03
C PRO A 223 10.66 -83.48 56.60
N ALA A 224 9.42 -83.93 56.44
CA ALA A 224 8.87 -84.34 55.13
C ALA A 224 8.83 -83.21 54.09
N HIS A 225 8.77 -81.95 54.52
CA HIS A 225 8.77 -80.80 53.60
C HIS A 225 10.14 -80.53 52.95
N PHE A 226 11.21 -81.24 53.36
CA PHE A 226 12.52 -81.11 52.72
C PHE A 226 12.53 -81.66 51.29
N ASP A 227 11.61 -82.57 50.96
CA ASP A 227 11.49 -83.19 49.64
C ASP A 227 10.57 -82.38 48.70
N GLN A 228 10.06 -81.23 49.14
CA GLN A 228 9.22 -80.34 48.35
C GLN A 228 10.05 -79.16 47.83
N ALA A 229 9.93 -78.89 46.53
CA ALA A 229 10.44 -77.66 45.94
C ALA A 229 9.62 -76.47 46.46
N TYR A 230 10.30 -75.36 46.73
CA TYR A 230 9.67 -74.11 47.13
C TYR A 230 9.44 -73.23 45.89
N ALA A 231 8.28 -72.60 45.80
CA ALA A 231 8.00 -71.59 44.80
C ALA A 231 7.31 -70.40 45.48
N PHE A 232 7.67 -69.18 45.09
CA PHE A 232 6.99 -67.98 45.56
C PHE A 232 5.56 -67.91 45.01
N PRO A 233 4.62 -67.26 45.73
CA PRO A 233 3.26 -67.05 45.23
C PRO A 233 3.27 -66.30 43.89
N ALA A 234 2.51 -66.78 42.92
CA ALA A 234 2.40 -66.13 41.62
C ALA A 234 1.83 -64.71 41.75
N LEU A 235 2.56 -63.72 41.27
CA LEU A 235 2.09 -62.34 41.22
C LEU A 235 1.15 -62.16 40.01
N MET A 236 -0.17 -62.16 40.23
CA MET A 236 -1.12 -61.84 39.17
C MET A 236 -1.25 -60.33 39.01
N LEU A 237 -0.60 -59.78 37.99
CA LEU A 237 -0.85 -58.40 37.57
C LEU A 237 -2.17 -58.34 36.78
N PRO A 238 -3.04 -57.35 37.04
CA PRO A 238 -4.23 -57.13 36.22
C PRO A 238 -3.80 -56.92 34.77
N ARG A 239 -4.47 -57.59 33.82
CA ARG A 239 -4.22 -57.34 32.40
C ARG A 239 -4.57 -55.87 32.13
N PRO A 240 -3.75 -55.12 31.38
CA PRO A 240 -4.24 -53.88 30.80
C PRO A 240 -5.51 -54.22 30.03
N ALA A 241 -6.58 -53.48 30.28
CA ALA A 241 -7.85 -53.70 29.60
C ALA A 241 -7.59 -53.66 28.09
N GLU A 242 -7.88 -54.75 27.38
CA GLU A 242 -8.00 -54.76 25.93
C GLU A 242 -9.28 -54.02 25.49
N GLU A 243 -9.59 -52.90 26.14
CA GLU A 243 -10.80 -52.14 25.85
C GLU A 243 -10.55 -51.24 24.65
N SER A 244 -11.38 -51.47 23.63
CA SER A 244 -11.62 -50.65 22.43
C SER A 244 -10.54 -50.64 21.34
N ARG A 245 -10.37 -51.78 20.66
CA ARG A 245 -9.89 -51.77 19.25
C ARG A 245 -10.93 -52.27 18.24
N GLU A 246 -12.18 -52.46 18.65
CA GLU A 246 -13.27 -52.91 17.76
C GLU A 246 -14.35 -51.87 17.44
N GLU A 247 -14.29 -50.63 17.96
CA GLU A 247 -15.26 -49.59 17.59
C GLU A 247 -14.60 -48.22 17.37
N ALA A 248 -14.07 -47.99 16.15
CA ALA A 248 -13.96 -46.68 15.50
C ALA A 248 -13.67 -46.85 13.99
#